data_AF-A0A3B9J8Y4-F1
#
_entry.id   AF-A0A3B9J8Y4-F1
#
_cell.length_a   1.000
_cell.length_b   1.000
_cell.length_c   1.000
_cell.angle_alpha   90.00
_cell.angle_beta   90.00
_cell.angle_gamma   90.00
#
_symmetry.space_group_name_H-M   'P 1'
#
loop_
_entity.id
_entity.type
_entity.pdbx_description
1 polymer ?
#
loop_
_entity_poly.entity_id
_entity_poly.type
_entity_poly.pdbx_seq_one_letter_code
_entity_poly.pdbx_strand_id
1 'polypeptide(L)'
;KSNSAGAYFKAMQRIEQEGAGSVPKHLQDSNRDAVTGQGEGYIYPHEKEGHFAPQQYLPKRLLGTYFYSPSEEGYENQVKNRLEMWREAQRQALQIERVENLPDLSEEEIKTLKRNIK
;
A
#
# COMPACT_ATOMS: atom_id res chain seq x y z
N LYS A 1 -7.73 -12.56 18.38
CA LYS A 1 -7.36 -13.22 17.10
C LYS A 1 -7.65 -12.23 15.98
N SER A 2 -6.85 -12.20 14.92
CA SER A 2 -7.07 -11.29 13.79
C SER A 2 -6.78 -12.00 12.47
N ASN A 3 -7.63 -11.77 11.48
CA ASN A 3 -7.45 -12.16 10.09
C ASN A 3 -7.26 -10.93 9.18
N SER A 4 -7.09 -9.72 9.73
CA SER A 4 -6.99 -8.47 8.95
C SER A 4 -5.78 -8.46 8.01
N ALA A 5 -4.70 -9.16 8.35
CA ALA A 5 -3.54 -9.39 7.47
C ALA A 5 -3.89 -10.17 6.18
N GLY A 6 -5.06 -10.84 6.15
CA GLY A 6 -5.65 -11.42 4.94
C GLY A 6 -5.90 -10.40 3.82
N ALA A 7 -5.78 -9.10 4.10
CA ALA A 7 -5.70 -8.02 3.12
C ALA A 7 -4.71 -8.27 1.96
N TYR A 8 -3.71 -9.13 2.17
CA TYR A 8 -2.87 -9.67 1.10
C TYR A 8 -3.68 -10.17 -0.11
N PHE A 9 -4.78 -10.90 0.12
CA PHE A 9 -5.60 -11.42 -0.98
C PHE A 9 -6.31 -10.31 -1.77
N LYS A 10 -6.63 -9.18 -1.14
CA LYS A 10 -7.18 -8.00 -1.83
C LYS A 10 -6.18 -7.36 -2.77
N ALA A 11 -4.92 -7.24 -2.33
CA ALA A 11 -3.83 -6.77 -3.19
C ALA A 11 -3.57 -7.74 -4.34
N MET A 12 -3.60 -9.04 -4.07
CA MET A 12 -3.44 -10.08 -5.08
C MET A 12 -4.56 -10.04 -6.14
N GLN A 13 -5.83 -9.99 -5.72
CA GLN A 13 -6.97 -9.87 -6.63
C GLN A 13 -6.85 -8.62 -7.51
N ARG A 14 -6.44 -7.48 -6.94
CA ARG A 14 -6.22 -6.25 -7.69
C ARG A 14 -5.16 -6.42 -8.78
N ILE A 15 -4.08 -7.13 -8.48
CA ILE A 15 -3.02 -7.43 -9.46
C ILE A 15 -3.55 -8.35 -10.57
N GLU A 16 -4.33 -9.38 -10.25
CA GLU A 16 -4.92 -10.27 -11.27
C GLU A 16 -5.87 -9.52 -12.21
N GLN A 17 -6.65 -8.57 -11.68
CA GLN A 17 -7.65 -7.82 -12.45
C GLN A 17 -7.06 -6.69 -13.29
N GLU A 18 -6.09 -5.94 -12.74
CA GLU A 18 -5.61 -4.68 -13.33
C GLU A 18 -4.12 -4.70 -13.70
N GLY A 19 -3.41 -5.80 -13.40
CA GLY A 19 -1.95 -5.90 -13.44
C GLY A 19 -1.27 -5.19 -12.27
N ALA A 20 0.06 -5.35 -12.14
CA ALA A 20 0.84 -4.70 -11.08
C ALA A 20 1.00 -3.18 -11.25
N GLY A 21 0.87 -2.68 -12.50
CA GLY A 21 1.18 -1.29 -12.83
C GLY A 21 2.68 -1.00 -12.81
N SER A 22 3.06 0.24 -13.12
CA SER A 22 4.46 0.68 -13.08
C SER A 22 4.87 1.14 -11.68
N VAL A 23 6.09 0.80 -11.28
CA VAL A 23 6.70 1.28 -10.03
C VAL A 23 6.96 2.79 -10.14
N PRO A 24 6.58 3.61 -9.15
CA PRO A 24 6.92 5.03 -9.12
C PRO A 24 8.42 5.26 -9.31
N LYS A 25 8.79 6.28 -10.10
CA LYS A 25 10.17 6.51 -10.55
C LYS A 25 11.18 6.62 -9.40
N HIS A 26 10.80 7.29 -8.32
CA HIS A 26 11.61 7.46 -7.10
C HIS A 26 11.76 6.17 -6.27
N LEU A 27 11.05 5.08 -6.61
CA LEU A 27 11.22 3.76 -5.97
C LEU A 27 11.93 2.76 -6.88
N GLN A 28 12.29 3.15 -8.11
CA GLN A 28 13.05 2.30 -9.01
C GLN A 28 14.52 2.26 -8.59
N ASP A 29 15.20 1.16 -8.92
CA ASP A 29 16.61 0.97 -8.60
C ASP A 29 17.47 1.99 -9.36
N SER A 30 18.09 2.91 -8.62
CA SER A 30 18.97 3.94 -9.17
C SER A 30 20.24 3.38 -9.80
N ASN A 31 20.66 2.16 -9.41
CA ASN A 31 21.88 1.55 -9.93
C ASN A 31 21.68 0.89 -11.30
N ARG A 32 20.44 0.64 -11.70
CA ARG A 32 20.12 -0.09 -12.93
C ARG A 32 20.25 0.81 -14.18
N ASP A 33 19.78 2.06 -14.12
CA ASP A 33 19.83 3.01 -15.23
C ASP A 33 19.87 4.48 -14.75
N ALA A 34 21.04 4.94 -14.31
CA ALA A 34 21.23 6.32 -13.80
C ALA A 34 20.85 7.42 -14.81
N VAL A 35 20.89 7.12 -16.11
CA VAL A 35 20.63 8.09 -17.20
C VAL A 35 19.17 8.52 -17.28
N THR A 36 18.24 7.71 -16.77
CA THR A 36 16.79 8.01 -16.87
C THR A 36 16.21 8.67 -15.61
N GLY A 37 17.04 8.93 -14.59
CA GLY A 37 16.63 9.52 -13.30
C GLY A 37 15.88 8.54 -12.38
N GLN A 38 16.09 7.23 -12.54
CA GLN A 38 15.50 6.21 -11.64
C GLN A 38 16.00 6.43 -10.21
N GLY A 39 15.11 6.34 -9.24
CA GLY A 39 15.42 6.59 -7.83
C GLY A 39 15.56 8.07 -7.45
N GLU A 40 15.56 9.00 -8.40
CA GLU A 40 15.57 10.43 -8.09
C GLU A 40 14.29 10.84 -7.32
N GLY A 41 14.49 11.63 -6.26
CA GLY A 41 13.40 12.07 -5.39
C GLY A 41 12.96 11.04 -4.34
N TYR A 42 13.66 9.92 -4.19
CA TYR A 42 13.44 9.01 -3.06
C TYR A 42 13.68 9.74 -1.74
N ILE A 43 12.76 9.61 -0.78
CA ILE A 43 12.93 10.13 0.56
C ILE A 43 13.26 8.97 1.49
N TYR A 44 14.45 8.99 2.09
CA TYR A 44 14.84 7.99 3.05
C TYR A 44 14.09 8.18 4.38
N PRO A 45 13.17 7.28 4.80
CA PRO A 45 12.29 7.55 5.93
C PRO A 45 13.02 7.69 7.27
N HIS A 46 14.17 7.03 7.45
CA HIS A 46 14.94 7.09 8.70
C HIS A 46 15.56 8.47 8.98
N GLU A 47 15.66 9.35 7.97
CA GLU A 47 16.08 10.74 8.16
C GLU A 47 14.93 11.69 8.48
N LYS A 48 13.68 11.18 8.53
CA LYS A 48 12.50 11.97 8.85
C LYS A 48 12.05 11.71 10.28
N GLU A 49 11.46 12.74 10.87
CA GLU A 49 10.85 12.66 12.20
C GLU A 49 9.84 11.50 12.25
N GLY A 50 9.86 10.72 13.34
CA GLY A 50 9.03 9.53 13.48
C GLY A 50 9.33 8.39 12.49
N HIS A 51 10.46 8.45 11.77
CA HIS A 51 10.89 7.48 10.75
C HIS A 51 9.86 7.25 9.64
N PHE A 52 9.15 8.31 9.25
CA PHE A 52 8.07 8.25 8.27
C PHE A 52 8.17 9.38 7.24
N ALA A 53 7.96 9.04 5.96
CA ALA A 53 7.85 10.01 4.88
C ALA A 53 6.48 9.85 4.20
N PRO A 54 5.66 10.91 4.08
CA PRO A 54 4.37 10.87 3.37
C PRO A 54 4.59 10.89 1.84
N GLN A 55 5.33 9.91 1.32
CA GLN A 55 5.68 9.76 -0.08
C GLN A 55 4.70 8.81 -0.80
N GLN A 56 4.61 8.92 -2.13
CA GLN A 56 3.88 7.97 -2.95
C GLN A 56 4.57 6.60 -2.96
N TYR A 57 3.86 5.55 -2.54
CA TYR A 57 4.37 4.17 -2.61
C TYR A 57 3.64 3.29 -3.61
N LEU A 58 2.33 3.49 -3.76
CA LEU A 58 1.54 2.79 -4.78
C LEU A 58 1.62 3.48 -6.14
N PRO A 59 1.38 2.76 -7.25
CA PRO A 59 1.18 3.37 -8.57
C PRO A 59 0.08 4.45 -8.53
N LYS A 60 0.20 5.48 -9.38
CA LYS A 60 -0.71 6.66 -9.36
C LYS A 60 -2.20 6.29 -9.37
N ARG A 61 -2.58 5.27 -10.13
CA ARG A 61 -3.98 4.79 -10.24
C ARG A 61 -4.56 4.19 -8.95
N LEU A 62 -3.70 3.80 -8.00
CA LEU A 62 -4.07 3.19 -6.72
C LEU A 62 -3.87 4.15 -5.54
N LEU A 63 -3.56 5.43 -5.79
CA LEU A 63 -3.48 6.42 -4.72
C LEU A 63 -4.85 6.55 -4.06
N GLY A 64 -4.87 6.43 -2.73
CA GLY A 64 -6.09 6.42 -1.93
C GLY A 64 -6.75 5.05 -1.77
N THR A 65 -6.24 3.99 -2.40
CA THR A 65 -6.73 2.61 -2.18
C THR A 65 -6.09 2.00 -0.94
N TYR A 66 -6.91 1.52 -0.01
CA TYR A 66 -6.49 0.87 1.22
C TYR A 66 -6.90 -0.61 1.24
N PHE A 67 -5.90 -1.48 1.31
CA PHE A 67 -6.09 -2.92 1.41
C PHE A 67 -6.24 -3.37 2.86
N TYR A 68 -5.39 -2.86 3.75
CA TYR A 68 -5.35 -3.31 5.15
C TYR A 68 -6.30 -2.50 6.02
N SER A 69 -7.19 -3.18 6.74
CA SER A 69 -8.08 -2.58 7.74
C SER A 69 -7.86 -3.29 9.07
N PRO A 70 -7.02 -2.75 9.97
CA PRO A 70 -6.79 -3.33 11.28
C PRO A 70 -8.08 -3.37 12.10
N SER A 71 -8.25 -4.42 12.90
CA SER A 71 -9.32 -4.54 13.89
C SER A 71 -9.07 -3.64 15.10
N GLU A 72 -10.09 -3.50 15.94
CA GLU A 72 -9.99 -2.76 17.22
C GLU A 72 -9.53 -3.67 18.38
N GLU A 73 -9.23 -4.94 18.08
CA GLU A 73 -8.93 -5.96 19.07
C GLU A 73 -7.43 -6.03 19.37
N GLY A 74 -7.09 -5.97 20.65
CA GLY A 74 -5.71 -6.13 21.14
C GLY A 74 -4.74 -5.08 20.58
N TYR A 75 -3.60 -5.54 20.07
CA TYR A 75 -2.54 -4.64 19.57
C TYR A 75 -2.94 -3.91 18.28
N GLU A 76 -3.88 -4.45 17.49
CA GLU A 76 -4.28 -3.80 16.24
C GLU A 76 -4.94 -2.44 16.44
N ASN A 77 -5.54 -2.18 17.62
CA ASN A 77 -6.04 -0.86 17.94
C ASN A 77 -4.92 0.22 17.93
N GLN A 78 -3.73 -0.11 18.46
CA GLN A 78 -2.58 0.80 18.41
C GLN A 78 -2.06 0.96 16.98
N VAL A 79 -2.06 -0.13 16.21
CA VAL A 79 -1.68 -0.11 14.79
C VAL A 79 -2.64 0.78 13.99
N LYS A 80 -3.94 0.68 14.23
CA LYS A 80 -4.99 1.49 13.58
C LYS A 80 -4.75 2.97 13.79
N ASN A 81 -4.50 3.40 15.03
CA ASN A 81 -4.26 4.81 15.34
C ASN A 81 -3.01 5.35 14.62
N ARG A 82 -1.89 4.61 14.66
CA ARG A 82 -0.66 5.02 13.95
C ARG A 82 -0.85 5.02 12.43
N LEU A 83 -1.53 4.01 11.90
CA LEU A 83 -1.80 3.89 10.47
C LEU A 83 -2.66 5.05 9.96
N GLU A 84 -3.66 5.48 10.73
CA GLU A 84 -4.51 6.61 10.33
C GLU A 84 -3.72 7.93 10.30
N MET A 85 -2.83 8.15 11.26
CA MET A 85 -1.92 9.32 11.23
C MET A 85 -1.07 9.34 9.96
N TRP A 86 -0.48 8.20 9.58
CA TRP A 86 0.32 8.08 8.36
C TRP A 86 -0.51 8.26 7.09
N ARG A 87 -1.72 7.69 7.06
CA ARG A 87 -2.64 7.85 5.94
C ARG A 87 -3.06 9.30 5.75
N GLU A 88 -3.41 10.00 6.81
CA GLU A 88 -3.77 11.42 6.75
C GLU A 88 -2.59 12.26 6.23
N ALA A 89 -1.39 12.06 6.80
CA ALA A 89 -0.19 12.77 6.33
C ALA A 89 0.08 12.51 4.83
N GLN A 90 -0.10 11.27 4.37
CA GLN A 90 0.06 10.92 2.95
C GLN A 90 -1.05 11.53 2.08
N ARG A 91 -2.31 11.55 2.54
CA ARG A 91 -3.42 12.19 1.81
C ARG A 91 -3.15 13.68 1.59
N GLN A 92 -2.70 14.38 2.63
CA GLN A 92 -2.36 15.80 2.53
C GLN A 92 -1.17 16.04 1.60
N ALA A 93 -0.08 15.29 1.76
CA ALA A 93 1.12 15.46 0.94
C ALA A 93 0.90 15.18 -0.55
N LEU A 94 0.03 14.21 -0.88
CA LEU A 94 -0.25 13.78 -2.25
C LEU A 94 -1.58 14.29 -2.81
N GLN A 95 -2.29 15.15 -2.07
CA GLN A 95 -3.60 15.71 -2.45
C GLN A 95 -4.61 14.62 -2.85
N ILE A 96 -4.70 13.57 -2.04
CA ILE A 96 -5.63 12.45 -2.29
C ILE A 96 -7.03 12.86 -1.87
N GLU A 97 -7.89 13.11 -2.84
CA GLU A 97 -9.28 13.54 -2.62
C GLU A 97 -10.24 12.38 -2.32
N ARG A 98 -9.95 11.20 -2.87
CA ARG A 98 -10.82 10.01 -2.75
C ARG A 98 -10.08 8.86 -2.10
N VAL A 99 -10.72 8.30 -1.07
CA VAL A 99 -10.27 7.07 -0.42
C VAL A 99 -11.18 5.91 -0.84
N GLU A 100 -10.56 4.79 -1.16
CA GLU A 100 -11.23 3.53 -1.47
C GLU A 100 -10.80 2.48 -0.45
N ASN A 101 -11.74 2.01 0.37
CA ASN A 101 -11.52 0.86 1.24
C ASN A 101 -12.08 -0.38 0.55
N LEU A 102 -11.21 -1.35 0.25
CA LEU A 102 -11.65 -2.55 -0.46
C LEU A 102 -12.37 -3.52 0.49
N PRO A 103 -13.55 -4.04 0.09
CA PRO A 103 -14.29 -5.00 0.89
C PRO A 103 -13.47 -6.28 1.06
N ASP A 104 -13.72 -6.99 2.16
CA ASP A 104 -13.08 -8.28 2.40
C ASP A 104 -13.60 -9.33 1.42
N LEU A 105 -12.69 -10.22 1.01
CA LEU A 105 -13.01 -11.30 0.08
C LEU A 105 -13.67 -12.46 0.82
N SER A 106 -14.63 -13.08 0.15
CA SER A 106 -15.23 -14.33 0.61
C SER A 106 -14.21 -15.48 0.57
N GLU A 107 -14.48 -16.53 1.35
CA GLU A 107 -13.62 -17.71 1.39
C GLU A 107 -13.47 -18.39 0.02
N GLU A 108 -14.54 -18.40 -0.80
CA GLU A 108 -14.52 -18.98 -2.15
C GLU A 108 -13.68 -18.15 -3.12
N GLU A 109 -13.70 -16.82 -3.01
CA GLU A 109 -12.80 -15.94 -3.78
C GLU A 109 -11.34 -16.19 -3.41
N ILE A 110 -11.03 -16.27 -2.11
CA ILE A 110 -9.67 -16.56 -1.62
C ILE A 110 -9.20 -17.94 -2.10
N LYS A 111 -10.07 -18.95 -2.06
CA LYS A 111 -9.77 -20.30 -2.53
C LYS A 111 -9.51 -20.33 -4.03
N THR A 112 -10.25 -19.54 -4.79
CA THR A 112 -10.03 -19.38 -6.24
C THR A 112 -8.69 -18.71 -6.53
N LEU A 113 -8.37 -17.60 -5.85
CA LEU A 113 -7.06 -16.94 -5.95
C LEU A 113 -5.91 -17.91 -5.65
N LYS A 114 -6.00 -18.67 -4.55
CA LYS A 114 -4.98 -19.65 -4.17
C LYS A 114 -4.77 -20.75 -5.21
N ARG A 115 -5.81 -21.16 -5.95
CA ARG A 115 -5.71 -22.16 -7.02
C ARG A 115 -5.01 -21.61 -8.27
N ASN A 116 -5.08 -20.31 -8.49
CA ASN A 116 -4.46 -19.65 -9.63
C ASN A 116 -2.96 -19.41 -9.42
N ILE A 117 -2.46 -19.54 -8.19
CA ILE A 117 -1.03 -19.54 -7.86
C ILE A 117 -0.43 -20.87 -8.32
N LYS A 118 0.16 -20.89 -9.51
CA LYS A 118 1.05 -21.95 -9.98
C LYS A 118 2.50 -21.62 -9.68
#